data_AF-A0A931PRF4-F1
#
_entry.id   AF-A0A931PRF4-F1
#
_cell.length_a   1.000
_cell.length_b   1.000
_cell.length_c   1.000
_cell.angle_alpha   90.00
_cell.angle_beta   90.00
_cell.angle_gamma   90.00
#
_symmetry.space_group_name_H-M   'P 1'
#
loop_
_entity.id
_entity.type
_entity.pdbx_description
1 polymer ?
#
loop_
_entity_poly.entity_id
_entity_poly.type
_entity_poly.pdbx_seq_one_letter_code
_entity_poly.pdbx_strand_id
1 'polypeptide(L)' 'MRKVIVFMLTTLDGFFAGPNGELDWHNVDEEFNEFAIDQLNSVDTLLFSDRDSPSSRFRRNQLAFST' A
#
# COMPACT_ATOMS: atom_id res chain seq x y z
N MET A 1 9.14 -21.67 6.59
CA MET A 1 7.68 -21.50 6.39
C MET A 1 7.44 -20.11 5.83
N ARG A 2 6.85 -19.97 4.64
CA ARG A 2 6.51 -18.64 4.09
C ARG A 2 5.25 -18.11 4.79
N LYS A 3 5.25 -16.84 5.19
CA LYS A 3 4.12 -16.19 5.85
C LYS A 3 3.34 -15.37 4.83
N VAL A 4 2.02 -15.35 4.98
CA VAL A 4 1.16 -14.35 4.31
C VAL A 4 0.99 -13.19 5.29
N ILE A 5 1.35 -12.00 4.85
CA ILE A 5 1.32 -10.78 5.65
C ILE A 5 0.34 -9.82 4.96
N VAL A 6 -0.54 -9.19 5.74
CA VAL A 6 -1.47 -8.17 5.27
C VAL A 6 -1.12 -6.88 5.98
N PHE A 7 -0.93 -5.82 5.21
CA PHE A 7 -0.67 -4.47 5.71
C PHE A 7 -1.70 -3.52 5.10
N MET A 8 -2.49 -2.85 5.95
CA MET A 8 -3.59 -1.99 5.54
C MET A 8 -3.76 -0.86 6.56
N LEU A 9 -3.87 0.38 6.10
CA LEU A 9 -4.33 1.48 6.93
C LEU A 9 -5.85 1.44 7.00
N THR A 10 -6.39 1.62 8.20
CA THR A 10 -7.83 1.65 8.43
C THR A 10 -8.18 2.70 9.47
N THR A 11 -9.37 3.27 9.36
CA THR A 11 -9.95 4.14 10.39
C THR A 11 -10.20 3.35 11.68
N LEU A 12 -10.40 4.06 12.79
CA LEU A 12 -10.68 3.44 14.09
C LEU A 12 -11.93 2.53 14.07
N ASP A 13 -12.90 2.86 13.23
CA ASP A 13 -14.15 2.13 13.01
C ASP A 13 -14.08 1.13 11.84
N GLY A 14 -12.91 0.94 11.23
CA GLY A 14 -12.63 -0.21 10.34
C GLY A 14 -12.83 0.03 8.84
N PHE A 15 -12.82 1.27 8.37
CA PHE A 15 -12.90 1.62 6.95
C PHE A 15 -11.50 1.80 6.35
N PHE A 16 -11.28 1.35 5.11
CA PHE A 16 -9.99 1.49 4.42
C PHE A 16 -9.98 2.60 3.35
N ALA A 17 -11.15 3.15 3.02
CA ALA A 17 -11.31 4.28 2.11
C ALA A 17 -12.53 5.11 2.52
N GLY A 18 -12.55 6.39 2.14
CA GLY A 18 -13.70 7.26 2.32
C GLY A 18 -14.91 6.83 1.45
N PRO A 19 -16.08 7.46 1.64
CA PRO A 19 -17.32 7.07 0.94
C PRO A 19 -17.22 7.07 -0.60
N ASN A 20 -16.32 7.87 -1.17
CA ASN A 20 -16.08 7.96 -2.62
C ASN A 20 -14.77 7.27 -3.06
N GLY A 21 -14.13 6.48 -2.20
CA GLY A 21 -12.81 5.87 -2.47
C GLY A 21 -11.62 6.78 -2.14
N GLU A 22 -11.85 7.81 -1.34
CA GLU A 22 -10.82 8.77 -0.92
C GLU A 22 -9.81 8.15 0.06
N LEU A 23 -8.53 8.47 -0.10
CA LEU A 23 -7.43 8.04 0.78
C LEU A 23 -6.71 9.24 1.42
N ASP A 24 -7.25 10.44 1.29
CA ASP A 24 -6.69 11.71 1.78
C ASP A 24 -6.48 11.77 3.30
N TRP A 25 -7.26 10.99 4.05
CA TRP A 25 -7.11 10.82 5.50
C TRP A 25 -5.87 9.99 5.91
N HIS A 26 -5.20 9.32 4.96
CA HIS A 26 -3.94 8.62 5.23
C HIS A 26 -2.83 9.66 5.47
N ASN A 27 -2.67 10.08 6.72
CA ASN A 27 -1.55 10.93 7.11
C ASN A 27 -0.31 10.07 7.32
N VAL A 28 0.57 10.03 6.33
CA VAL A 28 1.85 9.30 6.38
C VAL A 28 3.01 10.29 6.40
N ASP A 29 3.97 10.05 7.28
CA ASP A 29 5.18 10.85 7.42
C ASP A 29 6.41 10.08 6.92
N GLU A 30 7.60 10.70 7.06
CA GLU A 30 8.86 10.12 6.61
C GLU A 30 9.19 8.80 7.33
N GLU A 31 8.96 8.74 8.64
CA GLU A 31 9.18 7.51 9.44
C GLU A 31 8.30 6.36 8.95
N PHE A 32 7.02 6.63 8.69
CA PHE A 32 6.12 5.62 8.14
C PHE A 32 6.61 5.11 6.77
N ASN A 33 7.10 6.00 5.91
CA ASN A 33 7.60 5.62 4.60
C ASN A 33 8.85 4.72 4.69
N GLU A 34 9.78 5.04 5.58
CA GLU A 34 10.95 4.18 5.85
C GLU A 34 10.52 2.79 6.32
N PHE A 35 9.59 2.73 7.28
CA PHE A 35 9.02 1.47 7.75
C PHE A 35 8.35 0.67 6.62
N ALA A 36 7.57 1.33 5.76
CA ALA A 36 6.90 0.68 4.64
C ALA A 36 7.91 0.11 3.62
N ILE A 37 9.00 0.83 3.37
CA ILE A 37 10.09 0.36 2.51
C ILE A 37 10.76 -0.87 3.10
N ASP A 38 11.08 -0.86 4.39
CA ASP A 38 11.69 -2.01 5.07
C ASP A 38 10.78 -3.23 5.07
N GLN A 39 9.48 -3.04 5.27
CA GLN A 39 8.49 -4.12 5.14
C GLN A 39 8.47 -4.70 3.71
N LEU A 40 8.46 -3.84 2.69
CA LEU A 40 8.47 -4.27 1.28
C LEU A 40 9.77 -5.02 0.93
N ASN A 41 10.91 -4.62 1.49
CA ASN A 41 12.18 -5.31 1.31
C ASN A 41 12.21 -6.71 1.96
N SER A 42 11.32 -6.97 2.92
CA SER A 42 11.23 -8.26 3.61
C SER A 42 10.36 -9.31 2.90
N VAL A 43 9.64 -8.92 1.83
CA VAL A 43 8.71 -9.78 1.11
C VAL A 43 9.13 -10.04 -0.34
N ASP A 44 8.93 -11.28 -0.79
CA ASP A 44 9.31 -11.69 -2.16
C ASP A 44 8.19 -11.48 -3.19
N THR A 45 6.94 -11.25 -2.75
CA THR A 45 5.76 -11.24 -3.64
C THR A 45 4.66 -10.34 -3.10
N LEU A 46 4.13 -9.48 -3.97
CA LEU A 46 2.94 -8.66 -3.72
C LEU A 46 1.73 -9.25 -4.46
N LEU A 47 0.60 -9.31 -3.77
CA LEU A 47 -0.66 -9.79 -4.33
C LEU A 47 -1.70 -8.65 -4.28
N PHE A 48 -2.30 -8.34 -5.42
CA PHE A 48 -3.33 -7.32 -5.54
C PHE A 48 -4.63 -7.97 -6.04
N SER A 49 -5.78 -7.53 -5.52
CA SER A 49 -7.09 -7.96 -6.02
C SER A 49 -7.48 -7.17 -7.28
N ASP A 50 -7.90 -7.89 -8.32
CA ASP A 50 -8.16 -7.38 -9.68
C ASP A 50 -9.45 -6.54 -9.82
N ARG A 51 -9.88 -5.84 -8.77
CA ARG A 51 -11.14 -5.08 -8.81
C ARG A 51 -10.95 -3.59 -9.08
N ASP A 52 -9.75 -3.04 -8.83
CA ASP A 52 -9.48 -1.59 -8.90
C ASP A 52 -8.15 -1.23 -9.59
N SER A 53 -7.68 -1.98 -10.60
CA SER A 53 -6.42 -1.64 -11.30
C SER A 53 -6.64 -0.86 -12.61
N PRO A 54 -6.18 0.40 -12.72
CA PRO A 54 -5.94 1.07 -14.00
C PRO A 54 -4.68 0.56 -14.73
N SER A 55 -3.98 -0.41 -14.15
CA SER A 55 -2.53 -0.62 -14.34
C SER A 55 -2.19 -2.10 -14.43
N SER A 56 -2.75 -2.81 -15.41
CA SER A 56 -2.30 -4.15 -15.82
C SER A 56 -0.88 -4.17 -16.46
N ARG A 57 -0.07 -3.11 -16.28
CA ARG A 57 1.28 -2.97 -16.81
C ARG A 57 2.21 -2.23 -15.84
N PHE A 58 2.38 -2.74 -14.62
CA PHE A 58 3.45 -2.26 -13.73
C PHE A 58 4.81 -2.86 -14.13
N ARG A 59 5.69 -2.04 -14.72
CA ARG A 59 7.14 -2.33 -14.85
C ARG A 59 7.89 -1.75 -13.66
N ARG A 60 8.91 -2.51 -13.23
CA ARG A 60 9.68 -2.49 -11.97
C ARG A 60 10.37 -1.17 -11.54
N ASN A 61 10.12 -0.02 -12.18
CA ASN A 61 10.96 1.19 -12.01
C ASN A 61 10.22 2.50 -11.72
N GLN A 62 9.01 2.46 -11.16
CA GLN A 62 8.28 3.69 -10.83
C GLN A 62 7.76 3.68 -9.38
N LEU A 63 8.70 3.50 -8.44
CA LEU A 63 8.57 4.06 -7.10
C LEU A 63 9.46 5.31 -7.06
N ALA A 64 9.06 6.33 -7.81
CA ALA A 64 9.38 7.69 -7.46
C ALA A 64 8.11 8.20 -6.79
N PHE A 65 8.11 8.20 -5.45
CA PHE A 65 7.16 9.01 -4.69
C PHE A 65 7.30 10.43 -5.22
N SER A 66 6.25 10.90 -5.87
CA SER A 66 6.13 12.27 -6.33
C SER A 66 5.80 13.12 -5.13
N THR A 67 6.65 14.12 -4.92
CA THR A 67 6.63 15.22 -3.93
C THR A 67 7.27 14.88 -2.59
#